data_AF-A0A238D8X9-F1
#
_entry.id   AF-A0A238D8X9-F1
#
_cell.length_a   1.000
_cell.length_b   1.000
_cell.length_c   1.000
_cell.angle_alpha   90.00
_cell.angle_beta   90.00
_cell.angle_gamma   90.00
#
_symmetry.space_group_name_H-M   'P 1'
#
loop_
_entity.id
_entity.type
_entity.pdbx_description
1 polymer ?
#
loop_
_entity_poly.entity_id
_entity_poly.type
_entity_poly.pdbx_seq_one_letter_code
_entity_poly.pdbx_strand_id
1 'polypeptide(L)'
;MVREAVWRRDGKHLWRGIHDLAMVRSGLRFDIRAPAQANDQIRAGLTVISAHVGHDFPTYVTPRVLVTLTQLDARGRAIRSTLQQGVIARDVSLDLQRERFDTRIPPGGTFAMQYRARRSPQARWLRYTVTVDPDYFYARLDRSWLRDPQFEAGRGALRAALRHAENASYDLLNFKLPLQSPPSSAARR
;
A
#
# COMPACT_ATOMS: atom_id res chain seq x y z
N MET A 1 9.36 33.88 8.36
CA MET A 1 8.39 34.09 9.45
C MET A 1 7.46 32.88 9.44
N VAL A 2 7.77 31.86 10.25
CA VAL A 2 7.07 30.56 10.24
C VAL A 2 6.00 30.61 11.32
N ARG A 3 4.73 30.44 10.95
CA ARG A 3 3.64 30.30 11.90
C ARG A 3 3.42 28.82 12.14
N GLU A 4 3.84 28.34 13.31
CA GLU A 4 3.46 27.04 13.83
C GLU A 4 1.96 27.05 14.15
N ALA A 5 1.22 26.13 13.52
CA ALA A 5 -0.16 25.87 13.88
C ALA A 5 -0.18 24.84 15.02
N VAL A 6 -0.48 25.31 16.22
CA VAL A 6 -0.77 24.47 17.38
C VAL A 6 -2.09 23.75 17.14
N TRP A 7 -2.07 22.43 16.99
CA TRP A 7 -3.29 21.62 16.95
C TRP A 7 -3.86 21.44 18.36
N ARG A 8 -4.95 22.15 18.67
CA ARG A 8 -5.83 21.80 19.81
C ARG A 8 -6.65 20.57 19.43
N ARG A 9 -6.61 19.55 20.28
CA ARG A 9 -7.44 18.34 20.17
C ARG A 9 -8.71 18.57 20.98
N ASP A 10 -9.83 18.80 20.31
CA ASP A 10 -11.14 18.72 20.98
C ASP A 10 -11.33 17.29 21.50
N GLY A 11 -11.70 17.16 22.78
CA GLY A 11 -11.78 15.91 23.54
C GLY A 11 -12.91 14.97 23.11
N LYS A 12 -12.93 14.57 21.83
CA LYS A 12 -13.73 13.44 21.37
C LYS A 12 -12.91 12.17 21.58
N HIS A 13 -13.41 11.22 22.36
CA HIS A 13 -12.84 9.87 22.50
C HIS A 13 -13.02 9.03 21.23
N LEU A 14 -12.56 9.55 20.09
CA LEU A 14 -12.52 8.80 18.85
C LEU A 14 -11.26 7.94 18.92
N TRP A 15 -11.43 6.65 19.21
CA TRP A 15 -10.36 5.65 19.15
C TRP A 15 -9.99 5.42 17.67
N ARG A 16 -9.32 6.42 17.07
CA ARG A 16 -8.87 6.38 15.68
C ARG A 16 -7.61 5.55 15.60
N GLY A 17 -7.59 4.62 14.66
CA GLY A 17 -6.48 3.69 14.45
C GLY A 17 -6.25 3.43 12.97
N ILE A 18 -5.97 2.18 12.62
CA ILE A 18 -5.63 1.75 11.26
C ILE A 18 -6.78 1.90 10.24
N HIS A 19 -8.01 2.14 10.68
CA HIS A 19 -9.15 2.45 9.81
C HIS A 19 -9.27 3.95 9.48
N ASP A 20 -8.55 4.83 10.17
CA ASP A 20 -8.62 6.29 9.95
C ASP A 20 -7.44 6.76 9.09
N LEU A 21 -7.74 7.19 7.86
CA LEU A 21 -6.74 7.66 6.90
C LEU A 21 -5.90 8.82 7.43
N ALA A 22 -6.51 9.80 8.10
CA ALA A 22 -5.82 10.98 8.60
C ALA A 22 -4.87 10.63 9.76
N MET A 23 -5.32 9.74 10.66
CA MET A 23 -4.53 9.19 11.74
C MET A 23 -3.29 8.47 11.19
N VAL A 24 -3.47 7.51 10.29
CA VAL A 24 -2.34 6.77 9.71
C VAL A 24 -1.39 7.70 8.94
N ARG A 25 -1.93 8.64 8.15
CA ARG A 25 -1.10 9.59 7.39
C ARG A 25 -0.26 10.49 8.30
N SER A 26 -0.77 10.89 9.47
CA SER A 26 -0.01 11.72 10.43
C SER A 26 1.20 10.99 11.04
N GLY A 27 1.14 9.65 11.11
CA GLY A 27 2.23 8.81 11.62
C GLY A 27 3.37 8.58 10.62
N LEU A 28 3.15 8.83 9.34
CA LEU A 28 4.05 8.41 8.26
C LEU A 28 4.63 9.58 7.47
N ARG A 29 5.87 9.38 6.98
CA ARG A 29 6.47 10.20 5.92
C ARG A 29 6.75 9.33 4.70
N PHE A 30 6.75 9.96 3.52
CA PHE A 30 7.02 9.28 2.26
C PHE A 30 8.11 10.00 1.48
N ASP A 31 9.13 9.27 1.06
CA ASP A 31 10.15 9.76 0.14
C ASP A 31 9.95 9.10 -1.22
N ILE A 32 9.79 9.92 -2.26
CA ILE A 32 9.46 9.46 -3.62
C ILE A 32 10.64 9.72 -4.53
N ARG A 33 11.18 8.67 -5.16
CA ARG A 33 12.12 8.79 -6.26
C ARG A 33 11.37 8.74 -7.58
N ALA A 34 11.38 9.87 -8.28
CA ALA A 34 10.78 10.04 -9.60
C ALA A 34 11.33 9.01 -10.61
N PRO A 35 10.52 8.59 -11.61
CA PRO A 35 10.96 7.64 -12.60
C PRO A 35 12.07 8.23 -13.48
N ALA A 36 13.17 7.50 -13.59
CA ALA A 36 14.24 7.75 -14.53
C ALA A 36 14.33 6.61 -15.54
N GLN A 37 14.60 6.93 -16.80
CA GLN A 37 14.81 5.92 -17.84
C GLN A 37 16.30 5.76 -18.11
N ALA A 38 16.77 4.52 -18.14
CA ALA A 38 18.11 4.14 -18.60
C ALA A 38 18.05 2.76 -19.27
N ASN A 39 18.62 2.62 -20.47
CA ASN A 39 18.71 1.34 -21.21
C ASN A 39 17.37 0.59 -21.28
N ASP A 40 16.30 1.28 -21.72
CA ASP A 40 14.91 0.78 -21.79
C ASP A 40 14.30 0.28 -20.48
N GLN A 41 14.94 0.53 -19.35
CA GLN A 41 14.40 0.28 -18.02
C GLN A 41 13.97 1.57 -17.35
N ILE A 42 12.82 1.51 -16.68
CA ILE A 42 12.38 2.51 -15.73
C ILE A 42 12.90 2.13 -14.36
N ARG A 43 13.58 3.08 -13.71
CA ARG A 43 14.00 3.01 -12.32
C ARG A 43 13.26 4.05 -11.51
N ALA A 44 12.67 3.63 -10.40
CA ALA A 44 11.95 4.50 -9.47
C ALA A 44 12.05 3.93 -8.05
N GLY A 45 11.53 4.65 -7.07
CA GLY A 45 11.46 4.15 -5.70
C GLY A 45 10.46 4.88 -4.84
N LEU A 46 10.03 4.20 -3.79
CA LEU A 46 9.14 4.73 -2.76
C LEU A 46 9.61 4.20 -1.42
N THR A 47 9.85 5.12 -0.49
CA THR A 47 10.18 4.80 0.90
C THR A 47 9.04 5.26 1.80
N VAL A 48 8.56 4.36 2.65
CA VAL A 48 7.58 4.63 3.72
C VAL A 48 8.35 4.69 5.03
N ILE A 49 8.12 5.73 5.82
CA ILE A 49 8.89 6.03 7.04
C ILE A 49 7.92 6.11 8.21
N SER A 50 8.20 5.36 9.28
CA SER A 50 7.44 5.39 10.52
C SER A 50 7.91 6.56 11.40
N ALA A 51 7.47 7.78 11.07
CA ALA A 51 8.03 9.01 11.63
C ALA A 51 7.51 9.33 13.05
N HIS A 52 6.24 9.05 13.31
CA HIS A 52 5.58 9.43 14.58
C HIS A 52 4.76 8.26 15.18
N VAL A 53 5.17 7.03 14.90
CA VAL A 53 4.53 5.82 15.45
C VAL A 53 5.49 5.19 16.46
N GLY A 54 5.03 5.06 17.72
CA GLY A 54 5.84 4.53 18.83
C GLY A 54 5.90 3.00 18.93
N HIS A 55 5.37 2.29 17.94
CA HIS A 55 5.41 0.83 17.82
C HIS A 55 5.61 0.45 16.35
N ASP A 56 5.74 -0.84 16.07
CA ASP A 56 5.76 -1.36 14.70
C ASP A 56 4.53 -0.91 13.91
N PHE A 57 4.72 -0.49 12.66
CA PHE A 57 3.65 -0.09 11.76
C PHE A 57 3.43 -1.13 10.65
N PRO A 58 2.21 -1.66 10.47
CA PRO A 58 1.07 -1.60 11.42
C PRO A 58 1.34 -2.45 12.68
N THR A 59 0.63 -2.21 13.79
CA THR A 59 0.95 -2.85 15.09
C THR A 59 0.69 -4.35 15.15
N TYR A 60 -0.49 -4.79 14.69
CA TYR A 60 -0.97 -6.16 14.87
C TYR A 60 -0.89 -6.98 13.58
N VAL A 61 -1.25 -8.27 13.67
CA VAL A 61 -1.35 -9.18 12.51
C VAL A 61 -2.52 -8.86 11.57
N THR A 62 -3.48 -8.06 12.05
CA THR A 62 -4.72 -7.78 11.30
C THR A 62 -4.48 -7.00 10.02
N PRO A 63 -3.78 -5.85 10.06
CA PRO A 63 -3.67 -4.99 8.90
C PRO A 63 -2.54 -5.40 7.97
N ARG A 64 -2.69 -5.04 6.71
CA ARG A 64 -1.63 -5.12 5.70
C ARG A 64 -1.54 -3.79 4.97
N VAL A 65 -0.32 -3.32 4.73
CA VAL A 65 -0.08 -2.19 3.82
C VAL A 65 0.60 -2.71 2.57
N LEU A 66 0.00 -2.40 1.42
CA LEU A 66 0.47 -2.80 0.10
C LEU A 66 1.06 -1.59 -0.62
N VAL A 67 2.34 -1.68 -0.97
CA VAL A 67 3.04 -0.68 -1.76
C VAL A 67 3.12 -1.18 -3.19
N THR A 68 2.60 -0.42 -4.16
CA THR A 68 2.61 -0.83 -5.58
C THR A 68 3.15 0.27 -6.48
N LEU A 69 3.97 -0.14 -7.44
CA LEU A 69 4.42 0.71 -8.54
C LEU A 69 4.05 0.03 -9.86
N THR A 70 3.42 0.75 -10.80
CA THR A 70 2.91 0.16 -12.06
C THR A 70 2.88 1.18 -13.18
N GLN A 71 3.28 0.78 -14.39
CA GLN A 71 3.15 1.65 -15.57
C GLN A 71 1.69 1.74 -16.02
N LEU A 72 1.30 2.94 -16.44
CA LEU A 72 -0.02 3.21 -16.99
C LEU A 72 0.09 3.59 -18.47
N ASP A 73 -0.86 3.13 -19.28
CA ASP A 73 -1.02 3.57 -20.68
C ASP A 73 -1.55 5.00 -20.78
N ALA A 74 -1.70 5.53 -22.00
CA ALA A 74 -2.24 6.88 -22.25
C ALA A 74 -3.68 7.12 -21.77
N ARG A 75 -4.45 6.06 -21.49
CA ARG A 75 -5.81 6.13 -20.93
C ARG A 75 -5.80 6.00 -19.41
N GLY A 76 -4.62 5.89 -18.78
CA GLY A 76 -4.47 5.69 -17.35
C GLY A 76 -4.70 4.25 -16.90
N ARG A 77 -4.79 3.28 -17.82
CA ARG A 77 -5.00 1.87 -17.48
C ARG A 77 -3.68 1.22 -17.09
N ALA A 78 -3.73 0.41 -16.04
CA ALA A 78 -2.55 -0.30 -15.53
C ALA A 78 -2.08 -1.38 -16.51
N ILE A 79 -0.79 -1.37 -16.82
CA ILE A 79 -0.12 -2.39 -17.63
C ILE A 79 0.34 -3.49 -16.67
N ARG A 80 -0.48 -4.53 -16.50
CA ARG A 80 -0.31 -5.54 -15.43
C ARG A 80 1.07 -6.19 -15.38
N SER A 81 1.69 -6.46 -16.53
CA SER A 81 3.05 -7.05 -16.60
C SER A 81 4.15 -6.17 -16.00
N THR A 82 3.84 -4.92 -15.67
CA THR A 82 4.78 -3.96 -15.07
C THR A 82 4.52 -3.74 -13.58
N LEU A 83 3.51 -4.39 -13.00
CA LEU A 83 3.19 -4.27 -11.58
C LEU A 83 4.32 -4.87 -10.73
N GLN A 84 4.82 -4.09 -9.79
CA GLN A 84 5.65 -4.58 -8.69
C GLN A 84 4.96 -4.24 -7.37
N GLN A 85 5.13 -5.11 -6.38
CA GLN A 85 4.46 -5.00 -5.09
C GLN A 85 5.43 -5.26 -3.94
N GLY A 86 5.26 -4.51 -2.86
CA GLY A 86 5.88 -4.71 -1.58
C GLY A 86 4.80 -4.80 -0.50
N VAL A 87 5.02 -5.63 0.51
CA VAL A 87 4.07 -5.85 1.62
C VAL A 87 4.72 -5.43 2.93
N ILE A 88 4.00 -4.63 3.71
CA ILE A 88 4.33 -4.25 5.09
C ILE A 88 3.23 -4.85 5.97
N ALA A 89 3.54 -5.97 6.62
CA ALA A 89 2.62 -6.67 7.50
C ALA A 89 3.38 -7.68 8.35
N ARG A 90 2.70 -8.16 9.40
CA ARG A 90 3.04 -9.41 10.06
C ARG A 90 2.07 -10.49 9.59
N ASP A 91 2.49 -11.35 8.68
CA ASP A 91 1.63 -12.41 8.15
C ASP A 91 1.81 -13.69 8.96
N VAL A 92 0.71 -14.15 9.52
CA VAL A 92 0.62 -15.41 10.26
C VAL A 92 -0.37 -16.37 9.60
N SER A 93 -0.23 -17.63 9.93
CA SER A 93 -1.24 -18.68 9.69
C SER A 93 -2.54 -18.36 10.43
N LEU A 94 -3.66 -18.92 9.96
CA LEU A 94 -5.00 -18.57 10.49
C LEU A 94 -5.22 -19.07 11.93
N ASP A 95 -4.49 -20.11 12.33
CA ASP A 95 -4.42 -20.63 13.70
C ASP A 95 -3.42 -19.87 14.59
N LEU A 96 -2.76 -18.84 14.04
CA LEU A 96 -1.75 -17.99 14.67
C LEU A 96 -0.48 -18.71 15.12
N GLN A 97 -0.29 -19.99 14.77
CA GLN A 97 0.82 -20.80 15.28
C GLN A 97 2.13 -20.57 14.54
N ARG A 98 2.04 -20.18 13.27
CA ARG A 98 3.22 -19.97 12.39
C ARG A 98 3.23 -18.56 11.82
N GLU A 99 4.32 -17.85 12.09
CA GLU A 99 4.68 -16.63 11.37
C GLU A 99 5.28 -16.97 10.02
N ARG A 100 4.77 -16.34 8.95
CA ARG A 100 5.29 -16.50 7.59
C ARG A 100 6.34 -15.45 7.26
N PHE A 101 6.09 -14.21 7.67
CA PHE A 101 7.03 -13.11 7.60
C PHE A 101 6.56 -11.96 8.50
N ASP A 102 7.51 -11.11 8.88
CA ASP A 102 7.25 -9.81 9.50
C ASP A 102 8.07 -8.73 8.78
N THR A 103 7.38 -7.83 8.11
CA THR A 103 7.95 -6.69 7.38
C THR A 103 7.41 -5.36 7.90
N ARG A 104 6.82 -5.36 9.11
CA ARG A 104 6.35 -4.14 9.76
C ARG A 104 7.52 -3.17 9.93
N ILE A 105 7.21 -1.87 9.89
CA ILE A 105 8.21 -0.82 10.04
C ILE A 105 8.38 -0.52 11.53
N PRO A 106 9.55 -0.75 12.16
CA PRO A 106 9.76 -0.39 13.55
C PRO A 106 9.66 1.14 13.77
N PRO A 107 9.54 1.61 15.03
CA PRO A 107 9.55 3.05 15.33
C PRO A 107 10.77 3.75 14.75
N GLY A 108 10.57 4.83 13.99
CA GLY A 108 11.64 5.54 13.28
C GLY A 108 12.25 4.79 12.08
N GLY A 109 11.80 3.56 11.83
CA GLY A 109 12.27 2.70 10.75
C GLY A 109 11.70 3.07 9.39
N THR A 110 12.14 2.33 8.37
CA THR A 110 11.68 2.53 6.99
C THR A 110 11.40 1.22 6.26
N PHE A 111 10.46 1.28 5.32
CA PHE A 111 10.29 0.29 4.26
C PHE A 111 10.64 0.95 2.92
N ALA A 112 11.55 0.36 2.16
CA ALA A 112 11.97 0.92 0.86
C ALA A 112 11.69 -0.07 -0.27
N MET A 113 10.95 0.39 -1.28
CA MET A 113 10.69 -0.36 -2.50
C MET A 113 11.40 0.30 -3.68
N GLN A 114 12.22 -0.48 -4.38
CA GLN A 114 12.81 -0.09 -5.66
C GLN A 114 12.00 -0.68 -6.80
N TYR A 115 11.74 0.13 -7.80
CA TYR A 115 11.10 -0.31 -9.04
C TYR A 115 12.13 -0.42 -10.15
N ARG A 116 12.17 -1.58 -10.80
CA ARG A 116 13.00 -1.82 -12.00
C ARG A 116 12.24 -2.70 -12.98
N ALA A 117 11.79 -2.12 -14.08
CA ALA A 117 11.13 -2.88 -15.14
C ALA A 117 11.43 -2.29 -16.51
N ARG A 118 11.35 -3.11 -17.56
CA ARG A 118 11.34 -2.62 -18.93
C ARG A 118 10.18 -1.62 -19.11
N ARG A 119 10.42 -0.56 -19.87
CA ARG A 119 9.35 0.37 -20.26
C ARG A 119 8.45 -0.35 -21.27
N SER A 120 7.15 -0.42 -20.98
CA SER A 120 6.17 -0.84 -21.97
C SER A 120 6.05 0.24 -23.06
N PRO A 121 5.95 -0.12 -24.35
CA PRO A 121 5.76 0.84 -25.44
C PRO A 121 4.53 1.75 -25.25
N GLN A 122 3.51 1.25 -24.55
CA GLN A 122 2.27 1.99 -24.30
C GLN A 122 2.37 2.91 -23.07
N ALA A 123 3.44 2.81 -22.28
CA ALA A 123 3.53 3.47 -20.98
C ALA A 123 3.76 4.99 -21.10
N ARG A 124 2.87 5.73 -20.43
CA ARG A 124 2.90 7.19 -20.31
C ARG A 124 3.16 7.67 -18.90
N TRP A 125 2.77 6.90 -17.90
CA TRP A 125 2.95 7.25 -16.49
C TRP A 125 3.47 6.07 -15.68
N LEU A 126 4.07 6.36 -14.54
CA LEU A 126 4.28 5.41 -13.45
C LEU A 126 3.37 5.82 -12.29
N ARG A 127 2.48 4.91 -11.88
CA ARG A 127 1.64 5.08 -10.69
C ARG A 127 2.35 4.55 -9.46
N TYR A 128 2.20 5.28 -8.36
CA TYR A 128 2.65 4.92 -7.02
C TYR A 128 1.40 4.83 -6.15
N THR A 129 1.22 3.70 -5.47
CA THR A 129 0.10 3.50 -4.56
C THR A 129 0.59 2.90 -3.25
N VAL A 130 0.09 3.41 -2.13
CA VAL A 130 0.21 2.81 -0.80
C VAL A 130 -1.22 2.60 -0.29
N THR A 131 -1.66 1.35 -0.25
CA THR A 131 -3.02 0.98 0.16
C THR A 131 -2.95 0.31 1.53
N VAL A 132 -3.79 0.76 2.46
CA VAL A 132 -4.00 0.11 3.75
C VAL A 132 -5.21 -0.80 3.62
N ASP A 133 -5.02 -2.05 4.01
CA ASP A 133 -6.06 -3.06 4.16
C ASP A 133 -6.18 -3.33 5.68
N PRO A 134 -7.08 -2.62 6.38
CA PRO A 134 -7.09 -2.62 7.84
C PRO A 134 -7.55 -3.96 8.43
N ASP A 135 -8.37 -4.71 7.69
CA ASP A 135 -9.03 -5.95 8.12
C ASP A 135 -8.51 -7.19 7.37
N TYR A 136 -7.30 -7.11 6.79
CA TYR A 136 -6.72 -8.15 5.92
C TYR A 136 -6.78 -9.57 6.52
N PHE A 137 -6.37 -9.74 7.79
CA PHE A 137 -6.41 -11.05 8.45
C PHE A 137 -7.84 -11.57 8.62
N TYR A 138 -8.77 -10.71 9.04
CA TYR A 138 -10.18 -11.08 9.20
C TYR A 138 -10.82 -11.46 7.86
N ALA A 139 -10.54 -10.71 6.78
CA ALA A 139 -11.00 -11.09 5.45
C ALA A 139 -10.47 -12.47 5.01
N ARG A 140 -9.22 -12.83 5.39
CA ARG A 140 -8.68 -14.17 5.12
C ARG A 140 -9.38 -15.26 5.94
N LEU A 141 -9.65 -14.99 7.21
CA LEU A 141 -10.34 -15.90 8.13
C LEU A 141 -11.80 -16.12 7.69
N ASP A 142 -12.53 -15.06 7.37
CA ASP A 142 -13.91 -15.15 6.91
C ASP A 142 -14.00 -15.94 5.60
N ARG A 143 -13.08 -15.70 4.67
CA ARG A 143 -13.00 -16.50 3.44
C ARG A 143 -12.66 -17.96 3.71
N SER A 144 -11.89 -18.31 4.74
CA SER A 144 -11.62 -19.73 5.04
C SER A 144 -12.86 -20.42 5.60
N TRP A 145 -13.57 -19.79 6.53
CA TRP A 145 -14.83 -20.32 7.05
C TRP A 145 -15.90 -20.43 5.97
N LEU A 146 -16.01 -19.45 5.07
CA LEU A 146 -16.97 -19.52 3.96
C LEU A 146 -16.63 -20.60 2.91
N ARG A 147 -15.39 -21.09 2.86
CA ARG A 147 -15.01 -22.23 2.01
C ARG A 147 -15.26 -23.58 2.67
N ASP A 148 -15.41 -23.62 3.99
CA ASP A 148 -15.74 -24.83 4.72
C ASP A 148 -17.22 -25.21 4.45
N PRO A 149 -17.50 -26.38 3.88
CA PRO A 149 -18.87 -26.85 3.68
C PRO A 149 -19.56 -27.27 4.98
N GLN A 150 -18.82 -27.49 6.07
CA GLN A 150 -19.39 -27.87 7.38
C GLN A 150 -19.85 -26.65 8.19
N PHE A 151 -19.39 -25.44 7.84
CA PHE A 151 -19.76 -24.21 8.51
C PHE A 151 -21.10 -23.66 7.98
N GLU A 152 -22.20 -23.99 8.66
CA GLU A 152 -23.56 -23.63 8.20
C GLU A 152 -24.17 -22.43 8.92
N ALA A 153 -24.07 -22.36 10.25
CA ALA A 153 -24.66 -21.28 11.03
C ALA A 153 -23.87 -19.98 10.84
N GLY A 154 -24.57 -18.86 10.60
CA GLY A 154 -23.94 -17.53 10.56
C GLY A 154 -23.23 -17.17 9.25
N ARG A 155 -23.29 -18.01 8.20
CA ARG A 155 -22.72 -17.68 6.87
C ARG A 155 -23.19 -16.34 6.31
N GLY A 156 -24.45 -15.96 6.55
CA GLY A 156 -24.99 -14.66 6.13
C GLY A 156 -24.26 -13.48 6.77
N ALA A 157 -24.07 -13.53 8.09
CA ALA A 157 -23.32 -12.52 8.84
C ALA A 157 -21.85 -12.50 8.41
N LEU A 158 -21.25 -13.67 8.19
CA LEU A 158 -19.86 -13.78 7.75
C LEU A 158 -19.63 -13.21 6.34
N ARG A 159 -20.57 -13.40 5.41
CA ARG A 159 -20.53 -12.73 4.10
C ARG A 159 -20.64 -11.21 4.23
N ALA A 160 -21.42 -10.71 5.19
CA ALA A 160 -21.51 -9.27 5.44
C ALA A 160 -20.21 -8.72 6.04
N ALA A 161 -19.62 -9.42 7.01
CA ALA A 161 -18.31 -9.09 7.59
C ALA A 161 -17.20 -9.08 6.53
N LEU A 162 -17.14 -10.11 5.67
CA LEU A 162 -16.19 -10.17 4.58
C LEU A 162 -16.33 -8.97 3.63
N ARG A 163 -17.56 -8.64 3.22
CA ARG A 163 -17.81 -7.45 2.37
C ARG A 163 -17.38 -6.16 3.05
N HIS A 164 -17.60 -6.03 4.36
CA HIS A 164 -17.13 -4.87 5.11
C HIS A 164 -15.60 -4.79 5.08
N ALA A 165 -14.91 -5.86 5.44
CA ALA A 165 -13.45 -5.93 5.46
C ALA A 165 -12.84 -5.64 4.08
N GLU A 166 -13.40 -6.22 3.01
CA GLU A 166 -12.94 -5.99 1.63
C GLU A 166 -13.15 -4.54 1.14
N ASN A 167 -14.15 -3.85 1.67
CA ASN A 167 -14.45 -2.45 1.34
C ASN A 167 -13.78 -1.44 2.29
N ALA A 168 -13.15 -1.89 3.38
CA ALA A 168 -12.51 -1.02 4.35
C ALA A 168 -11.13 -0.50 3.89
N SER A 169 -10.60 -1.04 2.79
CA SER A 169 -9.29 -0.63 2.25
C SER A 169 -9.32 0.81 1.73
N TYR A 170 -8.21 1.53 1.92
CA TYR A 170 -8.07 2.91 1.42
C TYR A 170 -6.64 3.24 1.00
N ASP A 171 -6.50 4.21 0.10
CA ASP A 171 -5.19 4.67 -0.38
C ASP A 171 -4.64 5.80 0.50
N LEU A 172 -3.49 5.58 1.13
CA LEU A 172 -2.69 6.63 1.77
C LEU A 172 -2.02 7.53 0.75
N LEU A 173 -1.54 6.93 -0.34
CA LEU A 173 -0.96 7.59 -1.49
C LEU A 173 -1.52 6.96 -2.76
N ASN A 174 -1.92 7.81 -3.71
CA ASN A 174 -2.25 7.39 -5.06
C ASN A 174 -1.98 8.57 -6.01
N PHE A 175 -0.86 8.52 -6.70
CA PHE A 175 -0.49 9.53 -7.68
C PHE A 175 0.30 8.89 -8.81
N LYS A 176 0.47 9.64 -9.91
CA LYS A 176 1.23 9.18 -11.06
C LYS A 176 2.20 10.26 -11.51
N LEU A 177 3.38 9.84 -11.93
CA LEU A 177 4.40 10.71 -12.52
C LEU A 177 4.57 10.38 -14.00
N PRO A 178 4.79 11.39 -14.86
CA PRO A 178 5.02 11.15 -16.27
C PRO A 178 6.31 10.36 -16.48
N LEU A 179 6.27 9.39 -17.38
CA LEU A 179 7.48 8.85 -17.97
C LEU A 179 7.90 9.81 -19.07
N GLN A 180 9.09 10.41 -18.95
CA GLN A 180 9.66 11.23 -20.02
C GLN A 180 9.57 10.45 -21.34
N SER A 181 9.28 11.12 -22.45
CA SER A 181 9.37 10.46 -23.76
C SER A 181 10.77 9.84 -23.90
N PRO A 182 10.91 8.68 -24.57
CA PRO A 182 12.25 8.24 -24.97
C PRO A 182 12.92 9.42 -25.67
N PRO A 183 14.23 9.66 -25.50
CA PRO A 183 14.92 10.60 -26.37
C PRO A 183 14.56 10.21 -27.80
N SER A 184 14.03 11.17 -28.57
CA SER A 184 13.73 10.95 -29.97
C SER A 184 15.00 10.38 -30.60
N SER A 185 14.92 9.18 -31.18
CA SER A 185 15.92 8.73 -32.12
C SER A 185 15.77 9.58 -33.38
N ALA A 186 16.13 10.87 -33.29
CA ALA A 186 16.21 11.73 -34.45
C ALA A 186 17.34 11.19 -35.33
N ALA A 187 17.02 10.97 -36.61
CA ALA A 187 17.96 10.81 -37.71
C ALA A 187 19.15 9.86 -37.43
N ARG A 188 18.94 8.57 -37.66
CA ARG A 188 20.02 7.81 -38.31
C ARG A 188 19.93 8.14 -39.80
N ARG A 189 21.02 8.71 -40.29
CA ARG A 189 21.24 9.16 -41.67
C ARG A 189 20.92 8.10 -42.69
#